data_AF-A0AAW8N9K3-F1
#
_entry.id   AF-A0AAW8N9K3-F1
#
_cell.length_a   1.000
_cell.length_b   1.000
_cell.length_c   1.000
_cell.angle_alpha   90.00
_cell.angle_beta   90.00
_cell.angle_gamma   90.00
#
_symmetry.space_group_name_H-M   'P 1'
#
loop_
_entity.id
_entity.type
_entity.pdbx_description
1 polymer ?
#
loop_
_entity_poly.entity_id
_entity_poly.type
_entity_poly.pdbx_seq_one_letter_code
_entity_poly.pdbx_strand_id
1 'polypeptide(L)'
;MDDYSVSAEEAAAILGISAKTLRQTLRNQRPAGARQVPHQHGGNWFLKPSYVEQLATQRGRRIPNLSALSSDRVTSAHLPGVERPSPKPAVARAVADPTHGTWSQWIPFSDALKVAPRFPGVYMFRIAAEPHRGPVYVGMAGERKCNGLRGRLAIYASGKGAGSGLGEHAFDRALEDPTWLQARLDEALAGTPMRAKASARSAIDHAGLEVRWQTFETRAQALQVEAQLINEYRHQLWNR
;
A
#
# COMPACT_ATOMS: atom_id res chain seq x y z
N MET A 1 -2.62 26.75 20.28
CA MET A 1 -2.86 25.32 20.54
C MET A 1 -3.71 24.80 19.39
N ASP A 2 -3.22 23.83 18.63
CA ASP A 2 -3.97 23.28 17.50
C ASP A 2 -5.20 22.54 18.00
N ASP A 3 -6.36 23.04 17.61
CA ASP A 3 -7.70 22.65 18.08
C ASP A 3 -8.12 21.24 17.60
N TYR A 4 -7.26 20.56 16.82
CA TYR A 4 -7.51 19.28 16.13
C TYR A 4 -6.60 18.18 16.68
N SER A 5 -6.85 17.73 17.91
CA SER A 5 -6.00 16.78 18.63
C SER A 5 -6.42 15.31 18.51
N VAL A 6 -7.62 15.00 17.99
CA VAL A 6 -8.14 13.62 17.97
C VAL A 6 -8.05 13.02 16.57
N SER A 7 -7.31 11.92 16.41
CA SER A 7 -7.24 11.21 15.12
C SER A 7 -8.59 10.55 14.77
N ALA A 8 -8.85 10.32 13.49
CA ALA A 8 -10.06 9.59 13.07
C ALA A 8 -10.11 8.15 13.59
N GLU A 9 -8.96 7.53 13.87
CA GLU A 9 -8.86 6.22 14.50
C GLU A 9 -9.36 6.27 15.96
N GLU A 10 -8.90 7.24 16.74
CA GLU A 10 -9.33 7.45 18.13
C GLU A 10 -10.79 7.87 18.21
N ALA A 11 -11.21 8.82 17.36
CA ALA A 11 -12.60 9.25 17.27
C ALA A 11 -13.53 8.08 16.89
N ALA A 12 -13.11 7.21 15.96
CA ALA A 12 -13.90 6.03 15.58
C ALA A 12 -14.03 5.03 16.74
N ALA A 13 -12.98 4.86 17.55
CA ALA A 13 -13.03 4.03 18.75
C ALA A 13 -14.01 4.59 19.79
N ILE A 14 -13.97 5.90 20.05
CA ILE A 14 -14.91 6.60 20.96
C ILE A 14 -16.35 6.44 20.48
N LEU A 15 -16.58 6.65 19.17
CA LEU A 15 -17.90 6.58 18.54
C LEU A 15 -18.39 5.13 18.34
N GLY A 16 -17.52 4.13 18.54
CA GLY A 16 -17.80 2.70 18.32
C GLY A 16 -18.22 2.38 16.89
N ILE A 17 -17.62 3.05 15.91
CA ILE A 17 -17.82 2.80 14.49
C ILE A 17 -16.49 2.41 13.85
N SER A 18 -16.54 1.84 12.64
CA SER A 18 -15.29 1.56 11.93
C SER A 18 -14.62 2.86 11.50
N ALA A 19 -13.29 2.94 11.63
CA ALA A 19 -12.51 4.09 11.15
C ALA A 19 -12.65 4.30 9.62
N LYS A 20 -13.02 3.25 8.88
CA LYS A 20 -13.36 3.35 7.45
C LYS A 20 -14.67 4.12 7.26
N THR A 21 -15.71 3.78 8.04
CA THR A 21 -17.01 4.46 8.00
C THR A 21 -16.85 5.93 8.37
N LEU A 22 -16.14 6.24 9.46
CA LEU A 22 -15.91 7.63 9.87
C LEU A 22 -15.17 8.43 8.80
N ARG A 23 -14.06 7.91 8.26
CA ARG A 23 -13.31 8.59 7.19
C ARG A 23 -14.11 8.79 5.92
N GLN A 24 -15.00 7.86 5.56
CA GLN A 24 -15.88 8.02 4.41
C GLN A 24 -16.88 9.17 4.64
N THR A 25 -17.47 9.25 5.83
CA THR A 25 -18.38 10.35 6.20
C THR A 25 -17.66 11.69 6.19
N LEU A 26 -16.49 11.78 6.81
CA LEU A 26 -15.68 13.02 6.83
C LEU A 26 -15.28 13.48 5.43
N ARG A 27 -14.93 12.54 4.54
CA ARG A 27 -14.61 12.85 3.15
C ARG A 27 -15.83 13.41 2.38
N ASN A 28 -17.01 12.85 2.62
CA ASN A 28 -18.23 13.26 1.94
C ASN A 28 -18.76 14.60 2.45
N GLN A 29 -18.71 14.85 3.77
CA GLN A 29 -19.34 16.01 4.40
C GLN A 29 -18.38 17.18 4.66
N ARG A 30 -17.06 16.91 4.75
CA ARG A 30 -16.01 17.90 5.07
C ARG A 30 -16.41 18.92 6.16
N PRO A 31 -16.83 18.45 7.34
CA PRO A 31 -17.33 19.32 8.40
C PRO A 31 -16.22 20.21 8.97
N ALA A 32 -16.56 21.42 9.42
CA ALA A 32 -15.60 22.39 9.98
C ALA A 32 -14.80 21.85 11.19
N GLY A 33 -15.37 20.88 11.92
CA GLY A 33 -14.73 20.18 13.03
C GLY A 33 -13.72 19.10 12.64
N ALA A 34 -13.43 18.89 11.35
CA ALA A 34 -12.48 17.89 10.88
C ALA A 34 -11.52 18.45 9.82
N ARG A 35 -10.25 18.05 9.89
CA ARG A 35 -9.18 18.48 8.99
C ARG A 35 -8.40 17.26 8.47
N GLN A 36 -8.11 17.25 7.18
CA GLN A 36 -7.26 16.23 6.56
C GLN A 36 -5.82 16.75 6.37
N VAL A 37 -4.83 15.99 6.82
CA VAL A 37 -3.40 16.33 6.72
C VAL A 37 -2.59 15.14 6.20
N PRO A 38 -1.87 15.25 5.06
CA PRO A 38 -1.95 16.31 4.06
C PRO A 38 -3.33 16.38 3.37
N HIS A 39 -3.65 17.50 2.73
CA HIS A 39 -4.94 17.77 2.09
C HIS A 39 -5.12 17.04 0.74
N GLN A 40 -4.70 15.77 0.69
CA GLN A 40 -4.70 14.92 -0.50
C GLN A 40 -5.20 13.51 -0.18
N HIS A 41 -5.46 12.71 -1.22
CA HIS A 41 -5.90 11.32 -1.07
C HIS A 41 -4.86 10.51 -0.27
N GLY A 42 -5.27 10.05 0.92
CA GLY A 42 -4.42 9.27 1.83
C GLY A 42 -3.91 10.02 3.05
N GLY A 43 -4.21 11.32 3.20
CA GLY A 43 -3.93 12.06 4.44
C GLY A 43 -4.78 11.61 5.62
N ASN A 44 -4.23 11.75 6.82
CA ASN A 44 -4.90 11.42 8.09
C ASN A 44 -5.93 12.50 8.44
N TRP A 45 -7.01 12.07 9.08
CA TRP A 45 -8.07 12.97 9.52
C TRP A 45 -7.90 13.24 11.01
N PHE A 46 -7.97 14.51 11.37
CA PHE A 46 -7.94 15.00 12.74
C PHE A 46 -9.22 15.79 13.02
N LEU A 47 -9.82 15.56 14.18
CA LEU A 47 -11.09 16.13 14.59
C LEU A 47 -10.88 17.00 15.83
N LYS A 48 -11.69 18.05 15.95
CA LYS A 48 -11.81 18.79 17.20
C LYS A 48 -12.49 17.92 18.26
N PRO A 49 -12.02 17.93 19.53
CA PRO A 49 -12.69 17.21 20.62
C PRO A 49 -14.19 17.51 20.72
N SER A 50 -14.58 18.79 20.62
CA SER A 50 -15.98 19.24 20.65
C SER A 50 -16.83 18.64 19.52
N TYR A 51 -16.23 18.38 18.36
CA TYR A 51 -16.92 17.75 17.24
C TYR A 51 -17.10 16.24 17.46
N VAL A 52 -16.13 15.57 18.07
CA VAL A 52 -16.26 14.17 18.51
C VAL A 52 -17.37 14.06 19.57
N GLU A 53 -17.46 15.05 20.46
CA GLU A 53 -18.51 15.11 21.48
C GLU A 53 -19.91 15.18 20.87
N GLN A 54 -20.10 16.13 19.94
CA GLN A 54 -21.35 16.27 19.20
C GLN A 54 -21.76 14.96 18.49
N LEU A 55 -20.80 14.28 17.85
CA LEU A 55 -21.07 13.01 17.14
C LEU A 55 -21.46 11.88 18.08
N ALA A 56 -20.91 11.81 19.29
CA ALA A 56 -21.28 10.76 20.24
C ALA A 56 -22.63 11.05 20.91
N THR A 57 -22.96 12.32 21.20
CA THR A 57 -24.29 12.72 21.68
C THR A 57 -25.38 12.36 20.66
N GLN A 58 -25.16 12.65 19.37
CA GLN A 58 -26.09 12.27 18.28
C GLN A 58 -26.30 10.75 18.17
N ARG A 59 -25.37 9.94 18.70
CA ARG A 59 -25.42 8.48 18.67
C ARG A 59 -25.82 7.86 20.00
N GLY A 60 -26.25 8.68 20.97
CA GLY A 60 -26.68 8.21 22.29
C GLY A 60 -25.57 7.55 23.12
N ARG A 61 -24.29 7.90 22.89
CA ARG A 61 -23.15 7.36 23.64
C ARG A 61 -22.68 8.30 24.73
N ARG A 62 -22.41 7.75 25.92
CA ARG A 62 -21.70 8.45 27.00
C ARG A 62 -20.21 8.54 26.66
N ILE A 63 -19.65 9.74 26.70
CA ILE A 63 -18.24 10.00 26.38
C ILE A 63 -17.47 10.17 27.69
N PRO A 64 -16.31 9.52 27.88
CA PRO A 64 -15.38 9.87 28.95
C PRO A 64 -14.85 11.29 28.75
N ASN A 65 -14.60 12.02 29.84
CA ASN A 65 -14.14 13.41 29.80
C ASN A 65 -12.83 13.56 28.98
N LEU A 66 -12.92 14.14 27.77
CA LEU A 66 -11.83 14.21 26.80
C LEU A 66 -10.77 15.27 27.16
N SER A 67 -11.08 16.18 28.09
CA SER A 67 -10.16 17.22 28.57
C SER A 67 -8.99 16.68 29.42
N ALA A 68 -9.06 15.42 29.88
CA ALA A 68 -8.06 14.81 30.76
C ALA A 68 -7.01 13.94 30.03
N LEU A 69 -7.16 13.68 28.73
CA LEU A 69 -6.27 12.75 27.99
C LEU A 69 -4.93 13.37 27.52
N SER A 70 -4.64 14.62 27.91
CA SER A 70 -3.41 15.32 27.51
C SER A 70 -2.28 15.26 28.53
N SER A 71 -2.47 14.63 29.70
CA SER A 71 -1.44 14.56 30.74
C SER A 71 -1.43 13.19 31.41
N ASP A 72 -0.22 12.66 31.57
CA ASP A 72 0.20 11.54 32.41
C ASP A 72 0.35 10.12 31.83
N ARG A 73 1.58 9.65 32.08
CA ARG A 73 2.20 8.35 31.83
C ARG A 73 1.70 7.27 32.80
N VAL A 74 1.93 6.02 32.41
CA VAL A 74 2.35 4.86 33.24
C VAL A 74 1.65 4.69 34.60
N THR A 75 0.83 3.65 34.74
CA THR A 75 1.00 2.60 35.77
C THR A 75 -0.01 1.47 35.58
N SER A 76 0.51 0.26 35.73
CA SER A 76 -0.22 -0.99 35.71
C SER A 76 -1.05 -1.14 36.98
N ALA A 77 -2.33 -1.48 36.87
CA ALA A 77 -3.12 -1.98 37.99
C ALA A 77 -4.14 -3.02 37.51
N HIS A 78 -4.10 -4.14 38.22
CA HIS A 78 -4.76 -5.41 38.02
C HIS A 78 -6.14 -5.41 38.71
N LEU A 79 -7.20 -5.86 38.03
CA LEU A 79 -8.43 -6.36 38.67
C LEU A 79 -9.03 -7.54 37.88
N PRO A 80 -9.73 -8.47 38.56
CA PRO A 80 -9.88 -9.86 38.14
C PRO A 80 -11.23 -10.16 37.46
N GLY A 81 -11.27 -11.31 36.78
CA GLY A 81 -12.48 -12.14 36.71
C GLY A 81 -13.60 -11.68 35.78
N VAL A 82 -13.37 -11.71 34.46
CA VAL A 82 -14.45 -11.99 33.49
C VAL A 82 -13.91 -13.00 32.49
N GLU A 83 -14.40 -14.23 32.58
CA GLU A 83 -14.07 -15.35 31.71
C GLU A 83 -14.54 -15.00 30.29
N ARG A 84 -13.58 -14.67 29.40
CA ARG A 84 -13.86 -14.43 27.99
C ARG A 84 -13.98 -15.77 27.26
N PRO A 85 -14.92 -15.91 26.31
CA PRO A 85 -14.99 -17.11 25.48
C PRO A 85 -13.66 -17.29 24.73
N SER A 86 -13.15 -18.53 24.77
CA SER A 86 -11.85 -18.94 24.24
C SER A 86 -11.58 -18.33 22.86
N PRO A 87 -10.42 -17.68 22.66
CA PRO A 87 -10.04 -17.23 21.32
C PRO A 87 -9.91 -18.47 20.42
N LYS A 88 -10.62 -18.45 19.29
CA LYS A 88 -10.38 -19.35 18.16
C LYS A 88 -8.86 -19.40 17.91
N PRO A 89 -8.28 -20.59 17.64
CA PRO A 89 -6.83 -20.71 17.52
C PRO A 89 -6.31 -19.67 16.54
N ALA A 90 -5.37 -18.86 17.03
CA ALA A 90 -4.62 -17.93 16.22
C ALA A 90 -4.12 -18.69 14.99
N VAL A 91 -4.57 -18.27 13.81
CA VAL A 91 -3.97 -18.69 12.55
C VAL A 91 -2.47 -18.46 12.73
N ALA A 92 -1.71 -19.57 12.62
CA ALA A 92 -0.31 -19.65 12.92
C ALA A 92 0.42 -18.35 12.58
N ARG A 93 0.94 -17.72 13.64
CA ARG A 93 1.81 -16.57 13.58
C ARG A 93 2.92 -16.89 12.59
N ALA A 94 3.10 -15.99 11.63
CA ALA A 94 4.04 -16.09 10.53
C ALA A 94 5.39 -16.67 10.98
N VAL A 95 5.92 -17.59 10.17
CA VAL A 95 7.30 -18.07 10.26
C VAL A 95 8.21 -16.85 10.43
N ALA A 96 8.81 -16.74 11.61
CA ALA A 96 9.88 -15.79 11.86
C ALA A 96 11.10 -16.29 11.07
N ASP A 97 11.48 -15.54 10.03
CA ASP A 97 12.79 -14.90 9.97
C ASP A 97 12.93 -14.08 8.66
N PRO A 98 12.73 -12.75 8.68
CA PRO A 98 13.30 -11.89 7.68
C PRO A 98 14.55 -11.25 8.27
N THR A 99 15.71 -11.53 7.68
CA THR A 99 16.83 -10.59 7.67
C THR A 99 16.38 -9.32 6.94
N HIS A 100 15.61 -8.47 7.62
CA HIS A 100 15.24 -7.15 7.15
C HIS A 100 16.50 -6.41 6.73
N GLY A 101 16.39 -5.62 5.67
CA GLY A 101 17.56 -4.94 5.14
C GLY A 101 18.50 -5.81 4.29
N THR A 102 18.16 -7.05 3.94
CA THR A 102 18.89 -7.82 2.90
C THR A 102 18.12 -7.86 1.58
N TRP A 103 18.80 -7.62 0.46
CA TRP A 103 18.22 -7.77 -0.87
C TRP A 103 18.01 -9.24 -1.23
N SER A 104 16.85 -9.56 -1.77
CA SER A 104 16.62 -10.84 -2.43
C SER A 104 17.47 -10.97 -3.69
N GLN A 105 17.61 -12.19 -4.18
CA GLN A 105 18.07 -12.43 -5.54
C GLN A 105 17.11 -11.79 -6.55
N TRP A 106 17.63 -11.50 -7.73
CA TRP A 106 16.82 -11.19 -8.90
C TRP A 106 16.13 -12.47 -9.38
N ILE A 107 14.83 -12.37 -9.66
CA ILE A 107 14.04 -13.48 -10.19
C ILE A 107 13.13 -13.00 -11.32
N PRO A 108 12.71 -13.89 -12.24
CA PRO A 108 11.70 -13.55 -13.23
C PRO A 108 10.42 -13.01 -12.59
N PHE A 109 9.85 -11.93 -13.15
CA PHE A 109 8.63 -11.35 -12.58
C PHE A 109 7.44 -12.32 -12.59
N SER A 110 7.39 -13.25 -13.54
CA SER A 110 6.42 -14.35 -13.59
C SER A 110 6.41 -15.21 -12.32
N ASP A 111 7.55 -15.34 -11.63
CA ASP A 111 7.71 -16.12 -10.40
C ASP A 111 7.54 -15.30 -9.13
N ALA A 112 7.49 -13.98 -9.23
CA ALA A 112 7.48 -13.07 -8.09
C ALA A 112 6.36 -13.37 -7.10
N LEU A 113 5.13 -13.63 -7.58
CA LEU A 113 4.00 -13.93 -6.69
C LEU A 113 4.11 -15.27 -5.96
N LYS A 114 5.00 -16.17 -6.35
CA LYS A 114 5.19 -17.44 -5.64
C LYS A 114 5.93 -17.19 -4.32
N VAL A 115 6.89 -16.29 -4.32
CA VAL A 115 7.86 -16.12 -3.22
C VAL A 115 7.86 -14.73 -2.58
N ALA A 116 7.18 -13.73 -3.17
CA ALA A 116 7.14 -12.39 -2.62
C ALA A 116 6.52 -12.35 -1.21
N PRO A 117 7.19 -11.67 -0.25
CA PRO A 117 6.73 -11.58 1.12
C PRO A 117 5.55 -10.62 1.26
N ARG A 118 4.82 -10.75 2.37
CA ARG A 118 3.69 -9.89 2.74
C ARG A 118 4.08 -8.72 3.66
N PHE A 119 5.37 -8.44 3.76
CA PHE A 119 5.95 -7.35 4.56
C PHE A 119 6.08 -6.05 3.76
N PRO A 120 6.16 -4.89 4.43
CA PRO A 120 6.65 -3.67 3.82
C PRO A 120 8.02 -3.89 3.17
N GLY A 121 8.30 -3.13 2.13
CA GLY A 121 9.53 -3.33 1.38
C GLY A 121 9.70 -2.38 0.22
N VAL A 122 10.91 -2.37 -0.32
CA VAL A 122 11.22 -1.76 -1.62
C VAL A 122 11.44 -2.89 -2.62
N TYR A 123 10.98 -2.70 -3.85
CA TYR A 123 11.24 -3.58 -4.97
C TYR A 123 11.86 -2.80 -6.12
N MET A 124 12.67 -3.51 -6.89
CA MET A 124 13.29 -3.01 -8.11
C MET A 124 12.96 -3.94 -9.25
N PHE A 125 12.75 -3.38 -10.44
CA PHE A 125 12.72 -4.13 -11.68
C PHE A 125 13.92 -3.79 -12.54
N ARG A 126 14.40 -4.77 -13.30
CA ARG A 126 15.38 -4.60 -14.37
C ARG A 126 14.95 -5.41 -15.59
N ILE A 127 15.51 -5.09 -16.76
CA ILE A 127 15.35 -5.92 -17.96
C ILE A 127 16.33 -7.10 -17.85
N ALA A 128 15.83 -8.32 -17.93
CA ALA A 128 16.64 -9.54 -17.77
C ALA A 128 17.80 -9.63 -18.78
N ALA A 129 17.53 -9.21 -20.01
CA ALA A 129 18.51 -9.22 -21.11
C ALA A 129 19.59 -8.13 -20.98
N GLU A 130 19.38 -7.11 -20.14
CA GLU A 130 20.29 -5.96 -19.96
C GLU A 130 20.68 -5.78 -18.48
N PRO A 131 21.24 -6.79 -17.79
CA PRO A 131 21.43 -6.74 -16.34
C PRO A 131 22.40 -5.63 -15.91
N HIS A 132 23.37 -5.28 -16.77
CA HIS A 132 24.37 -4.23 -16.53
C HIS A 132 23.78 -2.82 -16.57
N ARG A 133 22.63 -2.62 -17.20
CA ARG A 133 21.94 -1.33 -17.24
C ARG A 133 21.39 -0.95 -15.86
N GLY A 134 21.26 -1.91 -14.94
CA GLY A 134 20.70 -1.67 -13.61
C GLY A 134 19.17 -1.61 -13.62
N PRO A 135 18.55 -1.08 -12.54
CA PRO A 135 17.11 -1.06 -12.42
C PRO A 135 16.47 -0.07 -13.40
N VAL A 136 15.31 -0.45 -13.94
CA VAL A 136 14.45 0.39 -14.78
C VAL A 136 13.22 0.89 -14.03
N TYR A 137 12.92 0.33 -12.86
CA TYR A 137 11.82 0.84 -12.03
C TYR A 137 12.08 0.51 -10.57
N VAL A 138 11.75 1.45 -9.68
CA VAL A 138 11.78 1.26 -8.23
C VAL A 138 10.41 1.58 -7.66
N GLY A 139 9.96 0.80 -6.68
CA GLY A 139 8.75 1.14 -5.95
C GLY A 139 8.78 0.59 -4.52
N MET A 140 7.96 1.17 -3.65
CA MET A 140 7.73 0.65 -2.31
C MET A 140 6.37 -0.03 -2.16
N ALA A 141 6.27 -0.85 -1.13
CA ALA A 141 5.03 -1.39 -0.61
C ALA A 141 4.97 -1.17 0.91
N GLY A 142 3.83 -0.70 1.41
CA GLY A 142 3.57 -0.59 2.85
C GLY A 142 2.72 -1.74 3.39
N GLU A 143 2.29 -1.62 4.64
CA GLU A 143 1.56 -2.65 5.41
C GLU A 143 0.12 -2.89 4.93
N ARG A 144 -0.37 -2.25 3.86
CA ARG A 144 -1.80 -2.19 3.53
C ARG A 144 -2.43 -3.59 3.47
N LYS A 145 -3.35 -3.86 4.41
CA LYS A 145 -4.02 -5.16 4.62
C LYS A 145 -3.05 -6.34 4.76
N CYS A 146 -1.86 -6.12 5.33
CA CYS A 146 -0.78 -7.11 5.46
C CYS A 146 -0.47 -7.82 4.13
N ASN A 147 -0.60 -7.11 3.00
CA ASN A 147 -0.28 -7.68 1.70
C ASN A 147 1.13 -7.28 1.22
N GLY A 148 1.70 -6.19 1.75
CA GLY A 148 3.09 -5.82 1.53
C GLY A 148 3.53 -5.84 0.06
N LEU A 149 4.77 -6.26 -0.16
CA LEU A 149 5.37 -6.47 -1.48
C LEU A 149 4.50 -7.38 -2.36
N ARG A 150 4.04 -8.52 -1.87
CA ARG A 150 3.18 -9.45 -2.63
C ARG A 150 1.93 -8.77 -3.19
N GLY A 151 1.26 -7.96 -2.37
CA GLY A 151 0.06 -7.23 -2.76
C GLY A 151 0.32 -6.19 -3.84
N ARG A 152 1.43 -5.47 -3.71
CA ARG A 152 1.84 -4.47 -4.69
C ARG A 152 2.22 -5.12 -6.02
N LEU A 153 3.02 -6.18 -5.99
CA LEU A 153 3.40 -6.94 -7.17
C LEU A 153 2.19 -7.60 -7.88
N ALA A 154 1.16 -8.00 -7.12
CA ALA A 154 -0.08 -8.56 -7.67
C ALA A 154 -0.87 -7.57 -8.55
N ILE A 155 -0.68 -6.26 -8.36
CA ILE A 155 -1.32 -5.25 -9.21
C ILE A 155 -0.78 -5.33 -10.64
N TYR A 156 0.55 -5.35 -10.79
CA TYR A 156 1.22 -5.53 -12.07
C TYR A 156 0.94 -6.91 -12.66
N ALA A 157 1.00 -7.95 -11.81
CA ALA A 157 0.80 -9.30 -12.27
C ALA A 157 -0.65 -9.57 -12.76
N SER A 158 -1.61 -8.78 -12.30
CA SER A 158 -2.98 -8.86 -12.82
C SER A 158 -3.23 -7.93 -14.01
N GLY A 159 -2.28 -7.11 -14.45
CA GLY A 159 -2.50 -6.09 -15.48
C GLY A 159 -3.32 -4.88 -15.00
N LYS A 160 -3.67 -4.81 -13.71
CA LYS A 160 -4.36 -3.64 -13.13
C LYS A 160 -3.45 -2.41 -13.00
N GLY A 161 -2.14 -2.61 -13.14
CA GLY A 161 -1.13 -1.55 -13.10
C GLY A 161 -0.88 -0.86 -14.44
N ALA A 162 -1.75 -1.01 -15.44
CA ALA A 162 -1.54 -0.47 -16.80
C ALA A 162 -1.20 1.04 -16.80
N GLY A 163 -1.95 1.86 -16.06
CA GLY A 163 -1.71 3.31 -15.94
C GLY A 163 -0.76 3.70 -14.80
N SER A 164 0.16 2.83 -14.40
CA SER A 164 1.20 3.16 -13.43
C SER A 164 2.55 3.27 -14.13
N GLY A 165 3.52 3.99 -13.57
CA GLY A 165 4.82 4.23 -14.26
C GLY A 165 5.46 2.97 -14.87
N LEU A 166 5.52 1.85 -14.13
CA LEU A 166 6.02 0.58 -14.67
C LEU A 166 5.15 0.04 -15.82
N GLY A 167 3.83 -0.01 -15.61
CA GLY A 167 2.91 -0.61 -16.58
C GLY A 167 2.78 0.22 -17.84
N GLU A 168 2.74 1.55 -17.71
CA GLU A 168 2.64 2.50 -18.82
C GLU A 168 3.90 2.43 -19.67
N HIS A 169 5.09 2.54 -19.08
CA HIS A 169 6.34 2.43 -19.84
C HIS A 169 6.55 1.04 -20.47
N ALA A 170 6.16 -0.04 -19.79
CA ALA A 170 6.20 -1.37 -20.40
C ALA A 170 5.25 -1.45 -21.61
N PHE A 171 4.08 -0.81 -21.52
CA PHE A 171 3.12 -0.75 -22.61
C PHE A 171 3.62 0.09 -23.78
N ASP A 172 4.13 1.29 -23.52
CA ASP A 172 4.70 2.17 -24.55
C ASP A 172 5.82 1.45 -25.34
N ARG A 173 6.73 0.77 -24.63
CA ARG A 173 7.78 -0.03 -25.27
C ARG A 173 7.24 -1.20 -26.08
N ALA A 174 6.19 -1.88 -25.62
CA ALA A 174 5.57 -2.95 -26.39
C ALA A 174 4.88 -2.42 -27.66
N LEU A 175 4.31 -1.21 -27.61
CA LEU A 175 3.77 -0.52 -28.79
C LEU A 175 4.86 -0.08 -29.78
N GLU A 176 6.10 0.07 -29.33
CA GLU A 176 7.25 0.35 -30.21
C GLU A 176 7.79 -0.90 -30.93
N ASP A 177 7.43 -2.12 -30.48
CA ASP A 177 7.87 -3.38 -31.09
C ASP A 177 6.88 -3.84 -32.20
N PRO A 178 7.29 -3.80 -33.49
CA PRO A 178 6.43 -4.24 -34.60
C PRO A 178 6.02 -5.70 -34.50
N THR A 179 6.88 -6.58 -33.96
CA THR A 179 6.60 -8.00 -33.81
C THR A 179 5.51 -8.22 -32.76
N TRP A 180 5.59 -7.50 -31.65
CA TRP A 180 4.56 -7.58 -30.61
C TRP A 180 3.22 -7.04 -31.11
N LEU A 181 3.24 -5.91 -31.82
CA LEU A 181 2.03 -5.31 -32.43
C LEU A 181 1.39 -6.22 -33.47
N GLN A 182 2.19 -6.85 -34.34
CA GLN A 182 1.69 -7.76 -35.36
C GLN A 182 0.93 -8.92 -34.70
N ALA A 183 1.46 -9.50 -33.62
CA ALA A 183 0.77 -10.57 -32.89
C ALA A 183 -0.60 -10.10 -32.32
N ARG A 184 -0.72 -8.84 -31.88
CA ARG A 184 -2.01 -8.28 -31.42
C ARG A 184 -2.99 -8.05 -32.56
N LEU A 185 -2.48 -7.63 -33.73
CA LEU A 185 -3.28 -7.47 -34.94
C LEU A 185 -3.82 -8.82 -35.41
N ASP A 186 -2.98 -9.86 -35.43
CA ASP A 186 -3.37 -11.21 -35.83
C ASP A 186 -4.48 -11.78 -34.93
N GLU A 187 -4.35 -11.61 -33.61
CA GLU A 187 -5.39 -11.99 -32.63
C GLU A 187 -6.73 -11.28 -32.88
N ALA A 188 -6.69 -10.00 -33.27
CA ALA A 188 -7.89 -9.21 -33.56
C ALA A 188 -8.55 -9.64 -34.88
N LEU A 189 -7.73 -9.87 -35.92
CA LEU A 189 -8.20 -10.38 -37.22
C LEU A 189 -8.79 -11.79 -37.10
N ALA A 190 -8.27 -12.62 -36.20
CA ALA A 190 -8.82 -13.93 -35.87
C ALA A 190 -10.12 -13.89 -35.05
N GLY A 191 -10.64 -12.71 -34.70
CA GLY A 191 -11.86 -12.55 -33.90
C GLY A 191 -11.66 -12.78 -32.40
N THR A 192 -10.40 -12.81 -31.94
CA THR A 192 -10.02 -13.06 -30.54
C THR A 192 -9.22 -11.89 -29.93
N PRO A 193 -9.69 -10.63 -30.03
CA PRO A 193 -8.91 -9.49 -29.55
C PRO A 193 -8.67 -9.56 -28.03
N MET A 194 -7.44 -9.29 -27.63
CA MET A 194 -7.08 -9.27 -26.23
C MET A 194 -7.74 -8.09 -25.49
N ARG A 195 -8.32 -8.36 -24.31
CA ARG A 195 -8.87 -7.30 -23.45
C ARG A 195 -7.75 -6.37 -22.98
N ALA A 196 -8.04 -5.08 -22.83
CA ALA A 196 -7.06 -4.05 -22.39
C ALA A 196 -6.21 -4.46 -21.18
N LYS A 197 -6.84 -5.01 -20.12
CA LYS A 197 -6.12 -5.48 -18.92
C LYS A 197 -5.16 -6.65 -19.20
N ALA A 198 -5.55 -7.57 -20.08
CA ALA A 198 -4.68 -8.67 -20.50
C ALA A 198 -3.56 -8.16 -21.40
N SER A 199 -3.84 -7.19 -22.29
CA SER A 199 -2.83 -6.52 -23.11
C SER A 199 -1.78 -5.83 -22.24
N ALA A 200 -2.21 -5.09 -21.20
CA ALA A 200 -1.30 -4.47 -20.24
C ALA A 200 -0.42 -5.48 -19.50
N ARG A 201 -0.96 -6.66 -19.16
CA ARG A 201 -0.15 -7.73 -18.58
C ARG A 201 0.83 -8.31 -19.60
N SER A 202 0.39 -8.53 -20.83
CA SER A 202 1.22 -9.04 -21.94
C SER A 202 2.40 -8.11 -22.23
N ALA A 203 2.21 -6.79 -22.17
CA ALA A 203 3.30 -5.84 -22.34
C ALA A 203 4.36 -5.94 -21.22
N ILE A 204 3.94 -6.14 -19.97
CA ILE A 204 4.87 -6.37 -18.85
C ILE A 204 5.64 -7.69 -19.04
N ASP A 205 4.98 -8.73 -19.55
CA ASP A 205 5.64 -10.01 -19.85
C ASP A 205 6.63 -9.88 -21.01
N HIS A 206 6.24 -9.14 -22.05
CA HIS A 206 7.08 -8.83 -23.22
C HIS A 206 8.34 -8.03 -22.83
N ALA A 207 8.25 -7.14 -21.84
CA ALA A 207 9.40 -6.40 -21.33
C ALA A 207 10.49 -7.27 -20.67
N GLY A 208 10.25 -8.56 -20.44
CA GLY A 208 11.27 -9.51 -19.98
C GLY A 208 11.88 -9.12 -18.63
N LEU A 209 11.04 -8.72 -17.69
CA LEU A 209 11.50 -8.13 -16.43
C LEU A 209 11.87 -9.15 -15.37
N GLU A 210 12.95 -8.85 -14.66
CA GLU A 210 13.27 -9.45 -13.36
C GLU A 210 12.95 -8.47 -12.24
N VAL A 211 12.63 -9.02 -11.07
CA VAL A 211 12.36 -8.25 -9.85
C VAL A 211 13.22 -8.74 -8.70
N ARG A 212 13.63 -7.82 -7.84
CA ARG A 212 14.14 -8.12 -6.50
C ARG A 212 13.53 -7.19 -5.47
N TRP A 213 13.67 -7.51 -4.20
CA TRP A 213 13.15 -6.70 -3.11
C TRP A 213 13.99 -6.75 -1.85
N GLN A 214 13.76 -5.79 -0.96
CA GLN A 214 14.28 -5.74 0.39
C GLN A 214 13.09 -5.48 1.33
N THR A 215 12.97 -6.27 2.40
CA THR A 215 11.89 -6.10 3.38
C THR A 215 12.31 -5.17 4.50
N PHE A 216 11.32 -4.46 5.04
CA PHE A 216 11.48 -3.57 6.20
C PHE A 216 10.39 -3.84 7.23
N GLU A 217 10.66 -3.44 8.47
CA GLU A 217 9.67 -3.51 9.55
C GLU A 217 8.53 -2.52 9.30
N THR A 218 8.86 -1.35 8.76
CA THR A 218 7.91 -0.26 8.57
C THR A 218 7.93 0.30 7.16
N ARG A 219 6.79 0.83 6.73
CA ARG A 219 6.65 1.61 5.50
C ARG A 219 7.54 2.85 5.49
N ALA A 220 7.81 3.47 6.64
CA ALA A 220 8.65 4.66 6.71
C ALA A 220 10.08 4.36 6.25
N GLN A 221 10.66 3.24 6.71
CA GLN A 221 11.96 2.76 6.25
C GLN A 221 11.94 2.46 4.74
N ALA A 222 10.92 1.74 4.27
CA ALA A 222 10.78 1.44 2.85
C ALA A 222 10.69 2.71 1.98
N LEU A 223 9.97 3.73 2.44
CA LEU A 223 9.85 5.01 1.73
C LEU A 223 11.18 5.77 1.65
N GLN A 224 11.97 5.77 2.73
CA GLN A 224 13.28 6.41 2.75
C GLN A 224 14.24 5.72 1.75
N VAL A 225 14.28 4.40 1.75
CA VAL A 225 15.14 3.63 0.84
C VAL A 225 14.68 3.77 -0.62
N GLU A 226 13.38 3.74 -0.88
CA GLU A 226 12.84 4.02 -2.22
C GLU A 226 13.31 5.38 -2.74
N ALA A 227 13.20 6.43 -1.92
CA ALA A 227 13.62 7.78 -2.33
C ALA A 227 15.13 7.86 -2.63
N GLN A 228 15.97 7.21 -1.82
CA GLN A 228 17.42 7.14 -2.05
C GLN A 228 17.74 6.45 -3.38
N LEU A 229 17.10 5.32 -3.66
CA LEU A 229 17.31 4.55 -4.88
C LEU A 229 16.77 5.26 -6.12
N ILE A 230 15.62 5.93 -6.02
CA ILE A 230 15.10 6.75 -7.12
C ILE A 230 16.10 7.86 -7.46
N ASN A 231 16.70 8.49 -6.46
CA ASN A 231 17.72 9.51 -6.68
C ASN A 231 19.01 8.93 -7.28
N GLU A 232 19.46 7.76 -6.81
CA GLU A 232 20.65 7.05 -7.31
C GLU A 232 20.51 6.67 -8.79
N TYR A 233 19.36 6.14 -9.19
CA TYR A 233 19.11 5.62 -10.55
C TYR A 233 18.30 6.57 -11.44
N ARG A 234 18.13 7.85 -11.04
CA ARG A 234 17.16 8.79 -11.64
C ARG A 234 17.16 8.90 -13.17
N HIS A 235 18.31 8.67 -13.81
CA HIS A 235 18.49 8.85 -15.25
C HIS A 235 17.98 7.69 -16.12
N GLN A 236 17.71 6.53 -15.51
CA GLN A 236 17.38 5.29 -16.22
C GLN A 236 16.04 4.69 -15.78
N LEU A 237 15.44 5.23 -14.71
CA LEU A 237 14.16 4.75 -14.22
C LEU A 237 13.00 5.23 -15.09
N TRP A 238 12.02 4.35 -15.21
CA TRP A 238 10.67 4.59 -15.72
C TRP A 238 9.75 5.20 -14.64
N ASN A 239 10.31 5.54 -13.49
CA ASN A 239 9.65 6.35 -12.48
C ASN A 239 9.44 7.75 -13.06
N ARG A 240 8.18 8.24 -13.03
CA ARG A 240 7.82 9.61 -13.39
C ARG A 240 7.62 10.45 -12.13
#